data_AF-A0A1J5TNJ8-F1
#
_entry.id   AF-A0A1J5TNJ8-F1
#
_cell.length_a   1.000
_cell.length_b   1.000
_cell.length_c   1.000
_cell.angle_alpha   90.00
_cell.angle_beta   90.00
_cell.angle_gamma   90.00
#
_symmetry.space_group_name_H-M   'P 1'
#
loop_
_entity.id
_entity.type
_entity.pdbx_description
1 polymer ?
#
loop_
_entity_poly.entity_id
_entity_poly.type
_entity_poly.pdbx_seq_one_letter_code
_entity_poly.pdbx_strand_id
1 'polypeptide(L)'
;MSDDNDNNDEFTDFKGRADPSEDGFTTSEMITGFGMLLIFVGFIFGLIRLLGLKNGEIPADYDNHLDQLYLSYLIMFVGILITSLLGFGGMFKRTMSSFLGSND
;
A
#
# COMPACT_ATOMS: atom_id res chain seq x y z
N MET A 1 -33.90 -54.31 27.97
CA MET A 1 -33.17 -54.64 26.74
C MET A 1 -34.20 -54.72 25.62
N SER A 2 -34.18 -53.74 24.72
CA SER A 2 -34.38 -53.85 23.26
C SER A 2 -34.18 -52.44 22.69
N ASP A 3 -33.17 -52.34 21.84
CA ASP A 3 -32.72 -51.17 21.09
C ASP A 3 -33.84 -50.58 20.22
N ASP A 4 -33.76 -49.26 19.98
CA ASP A 4 -33.69 -48.71 18.61
C ASP A 4 -33.51 -47.20 18.72
N ASN A 5 -32.23 -46.83 18.69
CA ASN A 5 -31.72 -45.48 18.58
C ASN A 5 -31.52 -45.18 17.10
N ASP A 6 -32.51 -44.58 16.44
CA ASP A 6 -32.32 -44.03 15.10
C ASP A 6 -33.32 -42.88 14.90
N ASN A 7 -32.82 -41.66 14.95
CA ASN A 7 -33.05 -40.60 13.96
C ASN A 7 -32.27 -39.37 14.42
N ASN A 8 -31.00 -39.38 14.03
CA ASN A 8 -30.12 -38.22 14.03
C ASN A 8 -30.60 -37.25 12.94
N ASP A 9 -31.74 -36.60 13.17
CA ASP A 9 -32.13 -35.43 12.39
C ASP A 9 -31.31 -34.23 12.87
N GLU A 10 -29.99 -34.32 12.65
CA GLU A 10 -29.06 -33.21 12.71
C GLU A 10 -29.55 -32.24 11.63
N PHE A 11 -30.35 -31.26 12.03
CA PHE A 11 -30.61 -30.07 11.24
C PHE A 11 -29.27 -29.69 10.64
N THR A 12 -29.16 -29.74 9.31
CA THR A 12 -28.02 -29.17 8.61
C THR A 12 -28.14 -27.68 8.82
N ASP A 13 -27.69 -27.23 9.99
CA ASP A 13 -27.48 -25.83 10.31
C ASP A 13 -26.84 -25.27 9.07
N PHE A 14 -27.52 -24.28 8.51
CA PHE A 14 -27.05 -23.48 7.40
C PHE A 14 -25.65 -23.02 7.79
N LYS A 15 -24.63 -23.81 7.41
CA LYS A 15 -23.23 -23.51 7.65
C LYS A 15 -23.01 -22.32 6.76
N GLY A 16 -23.16 -21.13 7.36
CA GLY A 16 -22.79 -19.88 6.75
C GLY A 16 -21.45 -20.12 6.08
N ARG A 17 -21.37 -19.77 4.79
CA ARG A 17 -20.11 -19.85 4.04
C ARG A 17 -19.01 -19.37 4.96
N ALA A 18 -17.91 -20.13 5.06
CA ALA A 18 -16.76 -19.76 5.87
C ALA A 18 -16.53 -18.26 5.72
N ASP A 19 -16.55 -17.53 6.84
CA ASP A 19 -16.36 -16.09 6.83
C ASP A 19 -15.16 -15.80 5.93
N PRO A 20 -15.30 -14.91 4.94
CA PRO A 20 -14.18 -14.57 4.08
C PRO A 20 -13.05 -14.19 5.02
N SER A 21 -11.92 -14.89 4.91
CA SER A 21 -10.76 -14.58 5.73
C SER A 21 -10.47 -13.10 5.54
N GLU A 22 -10.74 -12.32 6.59
CA GLU A 22 -10.37 -10.91 6.66
C GLU A 22 -8.85 -10.91 6.64
N ASP A 23 -8.29 -10.89 5.43
CA ASP A 23 -6.89 -10.62 5.21
C ASP A 23 -6.74 -9.18 5.69
N GLY A 24 -6.26 -9.03 6.94
CA GLY A 24 -5.97 -7.72 7.52
C GLY A 24 -4.93 -6.99 6.66
N PHE A 25 -4.45 -5.82 7.12
CA PHE A 25 -3.43 -5.09 6.36
C PHE A 25 -2.25 -5.99 6.02
N THR A 26 -2.12 -6.32 4.74
CA THR A 26 -1.05 -7.17 4.25
C THR A 26 0.28 -6.41 4.41
N THR A 27 1.39 -7.11 4.66
CA THR A 27 2.70 -6.46 4.77
C THR A 27 3.03 -5.63 3.52
N SER A 28 2.55 -6.05 2.34
CA SER A 28 2.62 -5.29 1.09
C SER A 28 1.86 -3.98 1.12
N GLU A 29 0.65 -3.94 1.69
CA GLU A 29 -0.13 -2.71 1.82
C GLU A 29 0.51 -1.75 2.82
N MET A 30 1.06 -2.27 3.92
CA MET A 30 1.77 -1.43 4.90
C MET A 30 3.00 -0.75 4.27
N ILE A 31 3.80 -1.49 3.49
CA ILE A 31 4.98 -0.94 2.82
C ILE A 31 4.59 0.04 1.70
N THR A 32 3.51 -0.25 0.97
CA THR A 32 2.97 0.67 -0.05
C THR A 32 2.46 1.96 0.59
N GLY A 33 1.77 1.86 1.73
CA GLY A 33 1.33 3.01 2.53
C GLY A 33 2.51 3.84 3.05
N PHE A 34 3.60 3.20 3.46
CA PHE A 34 4.83 3.88 3.82
C PHE A 34 5.47 4.61 2.63
N GLY A 35 5.49 3.98 1.45
CA GLY A 35 5.94 4.61 0.20
C GLY A 35 5.11 5.86 -0.14
N MET A 36 3.79 5.78 0.00
CA MET A 36 2.89 6.94 -0.18
C MET A 36 3.17 8.04 0.83
N LEU A 37 3.40 7.70 2.10
CA LEU A 37 3.75 8.68 3.13
C LEU A 37 5.05 9.42 2.80
N LEU A 38 6.08 8.72 2.30
CA LEU A 38 7.31 9.36 1.84
C LEU A 38 7.07 10.34 0.69
N ILE A 39 6.19 10.01 -0.25
CA ILE A 39 5.81 10.91 -1.34
C ILE A 39 5.16 12.18 -0.79
N PHE A 40 4.20 12.05 0.13
CA PHE A 40 3.53 13.21 0.73
C PHE A 40 4.50 14.09 1.51
N VAL A 41 5.39 13.51 2.32
CA VAL A 41 6.39 14.25 3.09
C VAL A 41 7.36 14.97 2.16
N GLY A 42 7.90 14.28 1.16
CA GLY A 42 8.78 14.89 0.17
C GLY A 42 8.09 16.01 -0.63
N PHE A 43 6.81 15.83 -0.97
CA PHE A 43 6.02 16.84 -1.67
C PHE A 43 5.80 18.09 -0.83
N ILE A 44 5.41 17.94 0.45
CA ILE A 44 5.21 19.06 1.37
C ILE A 44 6.53 19.83 1.57
N PHE A 45 7.65 19.12 1.78
CA PHE A 45 8.97 19.75 1.91
C PHE A 45 9.37 20.52 0.65
N GLY A 46 9.12 19.95 -0.54
CA GLY A 46 9.36 20.63 -1.81
C GLY A 46 8.51 21.88 -1.98
N LEU A 47 7.22 21.83 -1.61
CA LEU A 47 6.31 22.98 -1.68
C LEU A 47 6.72 24.12 -0.74
N ILE A 48 7.08 23.81 0.51
CA ILE A 48 7.55 24.81 1.47
C ILE A 48 8.77 25.56 0.89
N ARG A 49 9.69 24.80 0.28
CA ARG A 49 10.91 25.37 -0.32
C ARG A 49 10.62 26.20 -1.58
N LEU A 50 9.71 25.75 -2.43
CA LEU A 50 9.25 26.51 -3.60
C LEU A 50 8.56 27.83 -3.20
N LEU A 51 7.77 27.82 -2.13
CA LEU A 51 7.15 29.04 -1.58
C LEU A 51 8.20 29.99 -1.00
N GLY A 52 9.26 29.47 -0.37
CA GLY A 52 10.41 30.25 0.08
C GLY A 52 11.16 30.94 -1.06
N LEU A 53 11.50 30.18 -2.12
CA LEU A 53 12.15 30.73 -3.32
C LEU A 53 11.32 31.83 -4.00
N LYS A 54 9.99 31.67 -4.02
CA LYS A 54 9.08 32.64 -4.67
C LYS A 54 9.02 33.99 -3.95
N ASN A 55 9.23 34.01 -2.63
CA ASN A 55 9.07 35.22 -1.83
C ASN A 55 10.34 36.11 -1.77
N GLY A 56 11.39 35.74 -2.51
CA GLY A 56 12.61 36.55 -2.66
C GLY A 56 13.53 36.42 -1.45
N GLU A 57 14.33 35.35 -1.43
CA GLU A 57 15.38 35.17 -0.42
C GLU A 57 16.70 35.83 -0.85
N ILE A 58 17.49 36.17 0.18
CA ILE A 58 18.80 36.79 0.06
C ILE A 58 19.72 35.81 -0.71
N PRO A 59 20.45 36.24 -1.75
CA PRO A 59 21.24 35.36 -2.62
C PRO A 59 22.29 34.49 -1.89
N ALA A 60 22.61 34.79 -0.63
CA ALA A 60 23.55 34.01 0.19
C ALA A 60 23.00 32.62 0.59
N ASP A 61 21.69 32.43 0.67
CA ASP A 61 21.08 31.16 1.11
C ASP A 61 20.52 30.33 -0.06
N TYR A 62 20.60 30.83 -1.29
CA TYR A 62 20.00 30.21 -2.48
C TYR A 62 20.51 28.78 -2.75
N ASP A 63 21.77 28.49 -2.44
CA ASP A 63 22.36 27.16 -2.64
C ASP A 63 21.82 26.14 -1.63
N ASN A 64 21.77 26.48 -0.34
CA ASN A 64 21.20 25.64 0.72
C ASN A 64 19.74 25.27 0.42
N HIS A 65 19.07 26.21 -0.19
CA HIS A 65 17.69 26.15 -0.60
C HIS A 65 17.44 25.27 -1.82
N LEU A 66 18.36 25.26 -2.78
CA LEU A 66 18.39 24.29 -3.86
C LEU A 66 18.68 22.89 -3.35
N ASP A 67 19.62 22.73 -2.43
CA ASP A 67 19.97 21.44 -1.82
C ASP A 67 18.77 20.81 -1.09
N GLN A 68 18.01 21.63 -0.34
CA GLN A 68 16.80 21.17 0.33
C GLN A 68 15.69 20.80 -0.67
N LEU A 69 15.60 21.51 -1.80
CA LEU A 69 14.68 21.16 -2.87
C LEU A 69 15.07 19.82 -3.54
N TYR A 70 16.36 19.61 -3.81
CA TYR A 70 16.87 18.34 -4.32
C TYR A 70 16.66 17.19 -3.34
N LEU A 71 16.84 17.43 -2.04
CA LEU A 71 16.55 16.44 -1.00
C LEU A 71 15.05 16.04 -1.01
N SER A 72 14.16 17.01 -1.19
CA SER A 72 12.72 16.74 -1.30
C SER A 72 12.39 15.87 -2.51
N TYR A 73 13.05 16.10 -3.65
CA TYR A 73 12.94 15.27 -4.85
C TYR A 73 13.48 13.87 -4.63
N LEU A 74 14.60 13.71 -3.93
CA LEU A 74 15.16 12.41 -3.60
C LEU A 74 14.20 11.58 -2.73
N ILE A 75 13.60 12.19 -1.71
CA ILE A 75 12.63 11.54 -0.82
C ILE A 75 11.40 11.09 -1.61
N MET A 76 10.86 11.97 -2.47
CA MET A 76 9.74 11.61 -3.35
C MET A 76 10.11 10.48 -4.31
N PHE A 77 11.30 10.53 -4.91
CA PHE A 77 11.76 9.50 -5.83
C PHE A 77 11.84 8.13 -5.16
N VAL A 78 12.39 8.06 -3.94
CA VAL A 78 12.42 6.81 -3.15
C VAL A 78 11.00 6.34 -2.83
N GLY A 79 10.10 7.24 -2.43
CA GLY A 79 8.69 6.90 -2.19
C GLY A 79 7.98 6.36 -3.43
N ILE A 80 8.25 6.94 -4.61
CA ILE A 80 7.74 6.46 -5.90
C ILE A 80 8.32 5.09 -6.24
N LEU A 81 9.61 4.85 -6.02
CA LEU A 81 10.22 3.53 -6.26
C LEU A 81 9.60 2.46 -5.36
N ILE A 82 9.41 2.73 -4.07
CA ILE A 82 8.77 1.79 -3.14
C ILE A 82 7.33 1.50 -3.58
N THR A 83 6.56 2.55 -3.82
CA THR A 83 5.13 2.45 -4.18
C THR A 83 4.96 1.75 -5.53
N SER A 84 5.81 2.05 -6.52
CA SER A 84 5.76 1.42 -7.83
C SER A 84 6.25 -0.01 -7.81
N LEU A 85 7.44 -0.32 -7.26
CA LEU A 85 7.97 -1.67 -7.31
C LEU A 85 7.16 -2.65 -6.46
N LEU A 86 6.72 -2.25 -5.27
CA LEU A 86 6.02 -3.14 -4.34
C LEU A 86 4.50 -3.06 -4.48
N GLY A 87 3.95 -1.86 -4.66
CA GLY A 87 2.51 -1.68 -4.88
C GLY A 87 2.06 -2.23 -6.23
N PHE A 88 2.75 -1.87 -7.32
CA PHE A 88 2.44 -2.43 -8.64
C PHE A 88 2.90 -3.88 -8.78
N GLY A 89 4.05 -4.26 -8.20
CA GLY A 89 4.55 -5.64 -8.25
C GLY A 89 3.58 -6.65 -7.63
N GLY A 90 2.94 -6.30 -6.50
CA GLY A 90 1.92 -7.12 -5.87
C GLY A 90 0.66 -7.28 -6.72
N MET A 91 0.16 -6.18 -7.29
CA MET A 91 -1.00 -6.19 -8.17
C MET A 91 -0.73 -6.92 -9.49
N PHE A 92 0.45 -6.72 -10.09
CA PHE A 92 0.88 -7.37 -11.32
C PHE A 92 0.96 -8.89 -11.17
N LYS A 93 1.54 -9.39 -10.06
CA LYS A 93 1.60 -10.83 -9.79
C LYS A 93 0.22 -11.44 -9.62
N ARG A 94 -0.69 -10.73 -8.95
CA ARG A 94 -2.09 -11.17 -8.74
C ARG A 94 -2.83 -11.24 -10.09
N THR A 95 -2.69 -10.22 -10.93
CA THR A 95 -3.28 -10.20 -12.29
C THR A 95 -2.68 -11.27 -13.21
N MET A 96 -1.35 -11.48 -13.19
CA MET A 96 -0.74 -12.55 -14.00
C MET A 96 -1.18 -13.94 -13.51
N SER A 97 -1.31 -14.14 -12.20
CA SER A 97 -1.84 -15.41 -11.67
C SER A 97 -3.30 -15.68 -12.07
N SER A 98 -4.14 -14.64 -12.20
CA SER A 98 -5.51 -14.82 -12.70
C SER A 98 -5.57 -15.14 -14.19
N PHE A 99 -4.61 -14.69 -14.99
CA PHE A 99 -4.53 -15.05 -16.41
C PHE A 99 -3.96 -16.45 -16.63
N LEU A 100 -2.94 -16.86 -15.86
CA LEU A 100 -2.32 -18.19 -15.96
C LEU A 100 -3.14 -19.29 -15.26
N GLY A 101 -3.87 -18.98 -14.19
CA GLY A 101 -4.69 -19.92 -13.44
C GLY A 101 -6.09 -20.17 -14.00
N SER A 102 -6.48 -19.46 -15.07
CA SER A 102 -7.79 -19.62 -15.73
C SER A 102 -7.80 -20.74 -16.80
N ASN A 103 -6.78 -21.60 -16.84
CA ASN A 103 -6.58 -22.57 -17.91
C ASN A 103 -6.75 -24.05 -17.50
N ASP A 104 -7.39 -24.32 -16.36
CA ASP A 104 -7.90 -25.66 -15.98
C ASP A 104 -9.38 -25.58 -15.60
#